data_AF-A0A4R4C9R6-F1
#
_entry.id   AF-A0A4R4C9R6-F1
#
_cell.length_a   1.000
_cell.length_b   1.000
_cell.length_c   1.000
_cell.angle_alpha   90.00
_cell.angle_beta   90.00
_cell.angle_gamma   90.00
#
_symmetry.space_group_name_H-M   'P 1'
#
loop_
_entity.id
_entity.type
_entity.pdbx_description
1 polymer ?
#
loop_
_entity_poly.entity_id
_entity_poly.type
_entity_poly.pdbx_seq_one_letter_code
_entity_poly.pdbx_strand_id
1 'polypeptide(L)'
;MSNLKAVTLETIEADVINNPLPVLIDFWAPWCGPCKALAPTLSKLSEQFQGDVAFVKIDVDENAGVRERFGVRGIPTLILLHGGKELGRVVGNRSATQLAGFIDDHLGSVTPLPAAIAVAPNAFGGDAQLKAERLAALRAWLDRKRAAPSEAMWDGEIGSAIQFVCNTADVDDCARMLGIPANVLAVVESLSSYRSTHLNGAEFIAHWLDAVPVGANLARLTQMLLTDLLSGGEMTELIGGDATLLSIRDRLAAQHDPARAEGPLDSELAAIKQALAKADATPAGAAHALATRLLVLVAQPLGDAAIVTDFMFGLAGAHWELLRAACNWTRDDDRRFMQLAEETSNRAVERGEEASQGDKTLERIGLVDAELIARFRSHYGNGTQALKKVGASIGDRLIGLTKRCA
;
A
#
# COMPACT_ATOMS: atom_id res chain seq x y z
N MET A 1 24.90 -0.91 15.47
CA MET A 1 25.24 -1.82 14.35
C MET A 1 23.94 -2.51 14.02
N SER A 2 23.51 -2.50 12.75
CA SER A 2 22.22 -3.08 12.35
C SER A 2 22.05 -4.51 12.86
N ASN A 3 20.97 -4.79 13.61
CA ASN A 3 20.61 -6.14 14.06
C ASN A 3 19.77 -6.89 13.01
N LEU A 4 19.75 -6.44 11.73
CA LEU A 4 19.05 -7.15 10.65
C LEU A 4 19.85 -8.34 10.16
N LYS A 5 19.36 -9.54 10.47
CA LYS A 5 19.97 -10.79 9.99
C LYS A 5 19.46 -11.14 8.59
N ALA A 6 20.36 -11.38 7.65
CA ALA A 6 19.99 -11.98 6.36
C ALA A 6 19.62 -13.45 6.55
N VAL A 7 18.48 -13.86 6.00
CA VAL A 7 17.98 -15.24 6.08
C VAL A 7 17.90 -15.83 4.68
N THR A 8 18.33 -17.08 4.55
CA THR A 8 18.25 -17.86 3.31
C THR A 8 17.25 -19.01 3.46
N LEU A 9 16.95 -19.71 2.37
CA LEU A 9 16.18 -20.95 2.40
C LEU A 9 16.73 -21.99 3.41
N GLU A 10 18.05 -22.03 3.60
CA GLU A 10 18.72 -22.98 4.49
C GLU A 10 18.56 -22.61 5.97
N THR A 11 18.54 -21.32 6.30
CA THR A 11 18.50 -20.86 7.70
C THR A 11 17.11 -20.51 8.20
N ILE A 12 16.11 -20.43 7.30
CA ILE A 12 14.75 -19.98 7.63
C ILE A 12 14.08 -20.78 8.74
N GLU A 13 14.27 -22.11 8.77
CA GLU A 13 13.65 -22.94 9.80
C GLU A 13 14.18 -22.59 11.20
N ALA A 14 15.48 -22.31 11.34
CA ALA A 14 16.07 -21.93 12.62
C ALA A 14 15.81 -20.47 12.97
N ASP A 15 15.98 -19.57 12.00
CA ASP A 15 16.02 -18.12 12.22
C ASP A 15 14.63 -17.48 12.27
N VAL A 16 13.63 -18.15 11.69
CA VAL A 16 12.28 -17.60 11.51
C VAL A 16 11.23 -18.51 12.13
N ILE A 17 11.16 -19.77 11.70
CA ILE A 17 10.05 -20.66 12.08
C ILE A 17 10.17 -21.11 13.55
N ASN A 18 11.36 -21.56 13.95
CA ASN A 18 11.65 -22.08 15.28
C ASN A 18 12.33 -21.05 16.19
N ASN A 19 12.32 -19.77 15.82
CA ASN A 19 12.91 -18.71 16.63
C ASN A 19 12.09 -18.56 17.93
N PRO A 20 12.74 -18.54 19.11
CA PRO A 20 12.04 -18.35 20.37
C PRO A 20 11.43 -16.94 20.51
N LEU A 21 11.99 -15.94 19.82
CA LEU A 21 11.45 -14.59 19.78
C LEU A 21 10.43 -14.44 18.64
N PRO A 22 9.45 -13.52 18.75
CA PRO A 22 8.77 -12.99 17.59
C PRO A 22 9.75 -12.52 16.52
N VAL A 23 9.42 -12.72 15.24
CA VAL A 23 10.30 -12.41 14.10
C VAL A 23 9.60 -11.47 13.14
N LEU A 24 10.17 -10.28 12.93
CA LEU A 24 9.77 -9.39 11.85
C LEU A 24 10.65 -9.65 10.62
N ILE A 25 10.04 -10.07 9.53
CA ILE A 25 10.70 -10.41 8.27
C ILE A 25 10.52 -9.28 7.26
N ASP A 26 11.61 -8.75 6.72
CA ASP A 26 11.62 -7.83 5.59
C ASP A 26 11.89 -8.56 4.27
N PHE A 27 10.87 -8.64 3.42
CA PHE A 27 11.01 -9.13 2.04
C PHE A 27 11.41 -7.98 1.12
N TRP A 28 12.62 -8.05 0.56
CA TRP A 28 13.25 -6.95 -0.17
C TRP A 28 14.02 -7.43 -1.40
N ALA A 29 14.56 -6.49 -2.17
CA ALA A 29 15.50 -6.74 -3.28
C ALA A 29 16.44 -5.54 -3.50
N PRO A 30 17.64 -5.73 -4.09
CA PRO A 30 18.62 -4.66 -4.28
C PRO A 30 18.19 -3.60 -5.31
N TRP A 31 17.26 -3.92 -6.20
CA TRP A 31 16.69 -2.98 -7.16
C TRP A 31 15.49 -2.20 -6.60
N CYS A 32 14.97 -2.59 -5.44
CA CYS A 32 13.78 -1.99 -4.85
C CYS A 32 14.10 -0.68 -4.12
N GLY A 33 13.80 0.45 -4.77
CA GLY A 33 13.96 1.79 -4.18
C GLY A 33 13.24 1.98 -2.83
N PRO A 34 11.94 1.64 -2.72
CA PRO A 34 11.22 1.74 -1.44
C PRO A 34 11.81 0.86 -0.33
N CYS A 35 12.39 -0.31 -0.68
CA CYS A 35 13.05 -1.17 0.28
C CYS A 35 14.34 -0.52 0.82
N LYS A 36 15.13 0.13 -0.06
CA LYS A 36 16.31 0.90 0.36
C LYS A 36 15.94 2.04 1.31
N ALA A 37 14.83 2.73 1.05
CA ALA A 37 14.34 3.80 1.91
C ALA A 37 13.82 3.29 3.26
N LEU A 38 13.32 2.04 3.33
CA LEU A 38 12.82 1.42 4.56
C LEU A 38 13.95 0.82 5.42
N ALA A 39 15.07 0.40 4.82
CA ALA A 39 16.16 -0.28 5.52
C ALA A 39 16.73 0.51 6.73
N PRO A 40 16.95 1.85 6.67
CA PRO A 40 17.38 2.61 7.83
C PRO A 40 16.37 2.57 8.99
N THR A 41 15.07 2.65 8.67
CA THR A 41 13.97 2.56 9.65
C THR A 41 14.00 1.22 10.38
N LEU A 42 14.12 0.11 9.63
CA LEU A 42 14.21 -1.23 10.22
C LEU A 42 15.47 -1.40 11.05
N SER A 43 16.60 -0.84 10.61
CA SER A 43 17.84 -0.88 11.38
C SER A 43 17.68 -0.21 12.74
N LYS A 44 17.05 0.98 12.78
CA LYS A 44 16.77 1.70 14.03
C LYS A 44 15.85 0.89 14.95
N LEU A 45 14.77 0.31 14.41
CA LEU A 45 13.85 -0.53 15.17
C LEU A 45 14.51 -1.79 15.71
N SER A 46 15.38 -2.42 14.93
CA SER A 46 16.09 -3.64 15.35
C SER A 46 17.03 -3.42 16.55
N GLU A 47 17.50 -2.20 16.76
CA GLU A 47 18.26 -1.81 17.94
C GLU A 47 17.33 -1.54 19.14
N GLN A 48 16.13 -1.00 18.90
CA GLN A 48 15.16 -0.65 19.94
C GLN A 48 14.43 -1.87 20.53
N PHE A 49 14.10 -2.84 19.68
CA PHE A 49 13.44 -4.11 20.06
C PHE A 49 14.45 -5.22 20.38
N GLN A 50 15.72 -4.87 20.63
CA GLN A 50 16.78 -5.85 20.82
C GLN A 50 16.47 -6.74 22.04
N GLY A 51 16.33 -8.04 21.78
CA GLY A 51 16.00 -9.05 22.80
C GLY A 51 14.51 -9.37 22.91
N ASP A 52 13.66 -8.52 22.35
CA ASP A 52 12.19 -8.71 22.34
C ASP A 52 11.70 -9.23 20.99
N VAL A 53 12.25 -8.72 19.88
CA VAL A 53 11.89 -9.13 18.51
C VAL A 53 13.14 -9.32 17.67
N ALA A 54 13.19 -10.43 16.93
CA ALA A 54 14.22 -10.67 15.93
C ALA A 54 13.86 -10.00 14.60
N PHE A 55 14.78 -9.21 14.05
CA PHE A 55 14.60 -8.58 12.74
C PHE A 55 15.42 -9.34 11.71
N VAL A 56 14.77 -9.79 10.65
CA VAL A 56 15.42 -10.53 9.56
C VAL A 56 15.05 -9.93 8.21
N LYS A 57 15.90 -10.15 7.21
CA LYS A 57 15.63 -9.75 5.82
C LYS A 57 15.83 -10.93 4.86
N ILE A 58 14.97 -11.02 3.86
CA ILE A 58 14.97 -12.08 2.85
C ILE A 58 14.95 -11.42 1.48
N ASP A 59 15.99 -11.67 0.69
CA ASP A 59 16.04 -11.27 -0.71
C ASP A 59 15.10 -12.16 -1.53
N VAL A 60 14.11 -11.55 -2.19
CA VAL A 60 13.07 -12.26 -2.92
C VAL A 60 13.54 -12.85 -4.26
N ASP A 61 14.65 -12.35 -4.83
CA ASP A 61 15.23 -12.86 -6.06
C ASP A 61 16.04 -14.13 -5.78
N GLU A 62 16.81 -14.12 -4.69
CA GLU A 62 17.61 -15.28 -4.27
C GLU A 62 16.76 -16.39 -3.63
N ASN A 63 15.59 -16.04 -3.05
CA ASN A 63 14.77 -16.96 -2.27
C ASN A 63 13.32 -17.05 -2.78
N ALA A 64 13.14 -17.27 -4.09
CA ALA A 64 11.82 -17.33 -4.73
C ALA A 64 10.84 -18.33 -4.07
N GLY A 65 11.32 -19.49 -3.63
CA GLY A 65 10.49 -20.48 -2.92
C GLY A 65 10.00 -20.00 -1.55
N VAL A 66 10.80 -19.18 -0.86
CA VAL A 66 10.38 -18.55 0.41
C VAL A 66 9.34 -17.47 0.14
N ARG A 67 9.56 -16.62 -0.88
CA ARG A 67 8.59 -15.61 -1.32
C ARG A 67 7.22 -16.24 -1.58
N GLU A 68 7.19 -17.37 -2.29
CA GLU A 68 5.96 -18.12 -2.57
C GLU A 68 5.34 -18.73 -1.30
N ARG A 69 6.14 -19.36 -0.42
CA ARG A 69 5.68 -19.94 0.86
C ARG A 69 4.92 -18.93 1.72
N PHE A 70 5.37 -17.67 1.75
CA PHE A 70 4.74 -16.59 2.52
C PHE A 70 3.68 -15.78 1.74
N GLY A 71 3.45 -16.12 0.47
CA GLY A 71 2.48 -15.43 -0.38
C GLY A 71 2.81 -13.96 -0.61
N VAL A 72 4.09 -13.62 -0.71
CA VAL A 72 4.57 -12.26 -0.93
C VAL A 72 4.40 -11.91 -2.42
N ARG A 73 3.55 -10.93 -2.71
CA ARG A 73 3.18 -10.50 -4.08
C ARG A 73 3.85 -9.19 -4.53
N GLY A 74 4.52 -8.50 -3.62
CA GLY A 74 5.20 -7.23 -3.87
C GLY A 74 6.16 -6.90 -2.73
N ILE A 75 7.05 -5.94 -2.95
CA ILE A 75 8.07 -5.53 -1.96
C ILE A 75 8.12 -4.00 -1.81
N PRO A 76 8.48 -3.46 -0.63
CA PRO A 76 8.75 -4.21 0.60
C PRO A 76 7.46 -4.79 1.19
N THR A 77 7.55 -6.00 1.72
CA THR A 77 6.49 -6.61 2.54
C THR A 77 7.13 -7.02 3.87
N LEU A 78 6.54 -6.59 4.96
CA LEU A 78 6.94 -6.97 6.31
C LEU A 78 5.95 -8.00 6.86
N ILE A 79 6.43 -9.09 7.44
CA ILE A 79 5.58 -10.11 8.08
C ILE A 79 6.08 -10.34 9.51
N LEU A 80 5.18 -10.22 10.48
CA LEU A 80 5.45 -10.54 11.88
C LEU A 80 4.98 -11.97 12.17
N LEU A 81 5.92 -12.81 12.58
CA LEU A 81 5.65 -14.18 13.00
C LEU A 81 5.91 -14.38 14.49
N HIS A 82 5.22 -15.33 15.09
CA HIS A 82 5.62 -15.90 16.37
C HIS A 82 5.30 -17.40 16.41
N GLY A 83 6.29 -18.23 16.75
CA GLY A 83 6.16 -19.70 16.73
C GLY A 83 5.72 -20.25 15.36
N GLY A 84 6.28 -19.69 14.27
CA GLY A 84 5.95 -20.07 12.90
C GLY A 84 4.57 -19.66 12.40
N LYS A 85 3.78 -18.93 13.21
CA LYS A 85 2.45 -18.42 12.83
C LYS A 85 2.53 -16.94 12.51
N GLU A 86 1.83 -16.53 11.46
CA GLU A 86 1.69 -15.12 11.12
C GLU A 86 0.74 -14.42 12.07
N LEU A 87 1.24 -13.35 12.71
CA LEU A 87 0.45 -12.46 13.56
C LEU A 87 -0.15 -11.34 12.72
N GLY A 88 0.64 -10.79 11.79
CA GLY A 88 0.21 -9.72 10.90
C GLY A 88 1.24 -9.42 9.82
N ARG A 89 0.86 -8.59 8.85
CA ARG A 89 1.75 -8.13 7.77
C ARG A 89 1.48 -6.69 7.39
N VAL A 90 2.50 -6.04 6.85
CA VAL A 90 2.44 -4.67 6.32
C VAL A 90 3.07 -4.65 4.94
N VAL A 91 2.45 -3.94 4.00
CA VAL A 91 2.98 -3.76 2.64
C VAL A 91 3.34 -2.30 2.40
N GLY A 92 4.52 -2.10 1.80
CA GLY A 92 5.06 -0.77 1.47
C GLY A 92 5.86 -0.14 2.61
N ASN A 93 6.33 1.08 2.35
CA ASN A 93 7.14 1.83 3.32
C ASN A 93 6.28 2.33 4.50
N ARG A 94 6.86 2.39 5.71
CA ARG A 94 6.22 2.89 6.93
C ARG A 94 7.26 3.59 7.80
N SER A 95 6.80 4.49 8.68
CA SER A 95 7.67 5.13 9.65
C SER A 95 8.03 4.20 10.82
N ALA A 96 9.08 4.55 11.58
CA ALA A 96 9.49 3.77 12.74
C ALA A 96 8.35 3.69 13.77
N THR A 97 7.66 4.81 13.97
CA THR A 97 6.51 4.91 14.88
C THR A 97 5.38 3.98 14.46
N GLN A 98 5.04 3.95 13.17
CA GLN A 98 3.97 3.08 12.66
C GLN A 98 4.33 1.59 12.81
N LEU A 99 5.58 1.22 12.52
CA LEU A 99 6.01 -0.18 12.62
C LEU A 99 6.12 -0.66 14.06
N ALA A 100 6.58 0.17 14.99
CA ALA A 100 6.58 -0.20 16.39
C ALA A 100 5.17 -0.34 16.94
N GLY A 101 4.24 0.58 16.60
CA GLY A 101 2.83 0.44 16.95
C GLY A 101 2.23 -0.86 16.41
N PHE A 102 2.51 -1.19 15.15
CA PHE A 102 2.12 -2.47 14.55
C PHE A 102 2.68 -3.68 15.34
N ILE A 103 3.95 -3.66 15.75
CA ILE A 103 4.54 -4.75 16.53
C ILE A 103 3.87 -4.84 17.91
N ASP A 104 3.75 -3.72 18.61
CA ASP A 104 3.19 -3.62 19.95
C ASP A 104 1.72 -4.08 20.00
N ASP A 105 0.91 -3.69 19.02
CA ASP A 105 -0.50 -4.10 18.91
C ASP A 105 -0.66 -5.63 18.78
N HIS A 106 0.27 -6.28 18.09
CA HIS A 106 0.23 -7.74 17.86
C HIS A 106 0.87 -8.54 19.00
N LEU A 107 1.82 -7.95 19.74
CA LEU A 107 2.51 -8.62 20.85
C LEU A 107 1.90 -8.28 22.21
N GLY A 108 1.03 -7.28 22.30
CA GLY A 108 0.51 -6.76 23.56
C GLY A 108 1.61 -6.09 24.42
N SER A 109 2.71 -5.68 23.78
CA SER A 109 3.81 -4.95 24.40
C SER A 109 3.62 -3.44 24.28
N VAL A 110 4.40 -2.66 25.03
CA VAL A 110 4.51 -1.21 24.82
C VAL A 110 5.99 -0.90 24.75
N THR A 111 6.46 -0.63 23.55
CA THR A 111 7.84 -0.20 23.32
C THR A 111 7.90 1.30 23.50
N PRO A 112 8.73 1.83 24.43
CA PRO A 112 8.90 3.26 24.60
C PRO A 112 9.71 3.82 23.43
N LEU A 113 9.04 4.03 22.29
CA LEU A 113 9.52 5.00 21.32
C LEU A 113 9.42 6.39 21.94
N PRO A 114 10.31 7.34 21.58
CA PRO A 114 9.95 8.74 21.73
C PRO A 114 8.62 8.90 20.99
N ALA A 115 7.54 9.15 21.73
CA ALA A 115 6.24 9.43 21.14
C ALA A 115 6.50 10.40 19.98
N ALA A 116 6.03 10.06 18.78
CA ALA A 116 6.19 10.92 17.60
C ALA A 116 5.94 12.34 18.09
N ILE A 117 7.00 13.17 18.09
CA ILE A 117 6.94 14.50 18.68
C ILE A 117 5.68 15.09 18.10
N ALA A 118 4.71 15.44 18.94
CA ALA A 118 3.43 15.93 18.46
C ALA A 118 3.72 17.24 17.73
N VAL A 119 3.94 17.15 16.41
CA VAL A 119 4.16 18.30 15.57
C VAL A 119 2.81 18.97 15.53
N ALA A 120 2.71 20.14 16.17
CA ALA A 120 1.52 20.96 16.05
C ALA A 120 1.22 21.09 14.54
N PRO A 121 0.07 20.61 14.06
CA PRO A 121 -0.20 20.56 12.63
C PRO A 121 -0.17 21.98 12.08
N ASN A 122 0.84 22.25 11.26
CA ASN A 122 1.16 23.56 10.74
C ASN A 122 1.93 23.33 9.44
N ALA A 123 1.21 23.04 8.36
CA ALA A 123 1.82 22.63 7.10
C ALA A 123 2.87 23.66 6.62
N PHE A 124 4.04 23.18 6.24
CA PHE A 124 5.25 23.96 5.93
C PHE A 124 5.67 24.94 7.04
N GLY A 125 5.30 24.68 8.29
CA GLY A 125 5.56 25.59 9.40
C GLY A 125 4.85 26.94 9.29
N GLY A 126 3.86 27.08 8.40
CA GLY A 126 3.26 28.37 8.07
C GLY A 126 4.13 29.23 7.13
N ASP A 127 5.22 28.70 6.60
CA ASP A 127 6.18 29.39 5.74
C ASP A 127 5.87 29.13 4.26
N ALA A 128 5.32 30.15 3.59
CA ALA A 128 5.01 30.10 2.16
C ALA A 128 6.27 30.09 1.28
N GLN A 129 7.37 30.69 1.74
CA GLN A 129 8.64 30.71 1.03
C GLN A 129 9.28 29.32 1.06
N LEU A 130 9.30 28.68 2.24
CA LEU A 130 9.76 27.29 2.38
C LEU A 130 9.01 26.35 1.44
N LYS A 131 7.67 26.48 1.38
CA LYS A 131 6.85 25.70 0.45
C LYS A 131 7.25 25.95 -1.02
N ALA A 132 7.38 27.22 -1.40
CA ALA A 132 7.70 27.61 -2.77
C ALA A 132 9.08 27.08 -3.21
N GLU A 133 10.10 27.20 -2.35
CA GLU A 133 11.46 26.72 -2.62
C GLU A 133 11.50 25.20 -2.80
N ARG A 134 10.85 24.46 -1.89
CA ARG A 134 10.75 22.99 -1.96
C ARG A 134 10.05 22.52 -3.24
N LEU A 135 8.93 23.15 -3.61
CA LEU A 135 8.21 22.83 -4.85
C LEU A 135 9.01 23.19 -6.09
N ALA A 136 9.72 24.33 -6.10
CA ALA A 136 10.57 24.71 -7.21
C ALA A 136 11.71 23.71 -7.43
N ALA A 137 12.37 23.28 -6.35
CA ALA A 137 13.41 22.25 -6.40
C ALA A 137 12.89 20.91 -6.93
N LEU A 138 11.72 20.46 -6.45
CA LEU A 138 11.09 19.24 -6.95
C LEU A 138 10.73 19.35 -8.43
N ARG A 139 10.07 20.44 -8.86
CA ARG A 139 9.72 20.64 -10.28
C ARG A 139 10.94 20.63 -11.19
N ALA A 140 12.02 21.31 -10.81
CA ALA A 140 13.28 21.29 -11.55
C ALA A 140 13.94 19.89 -11.60
N TRP A 141 13.77 19.08 -10.55
CA TRP A 141 14.18 17.67 -10.58
C TRP A 141 13.35 16.84 -11.57
N LEU A 142 12.02 17.00 -11.53
CA LEU A 142 11.11 16.28 -12.42
C LEU A 142 11.34 16.63 -13.89
N ASP A 143 11.60 17.90 -14.21
CA ASP A 143 11.91 18.33 -15.58
C ASP A 143 13.22 17.68 -16.10
N ARG A 144 14.23 17.55 -15.24
CA ARG A 144 15.47 16.82 -15.58
C ARG A 144 15.22 15.34 -15.82
N LYS A 145 14.45 14.67 -14.95
CA LYS A 145 14.13 13.25 -15.11
C LYS A 145 13.22 12.98 -16.30
N ARG A 146 12.36 13.93 -16.68
CA ARG A 146 11.60 13.87 -17.94
C ARG A 146 12.51 13.90 -19.17
N ALA A 147 13.59 14.67 -19.11
CA ALA A 147 14.59 14.72 -20.18
C ALA A 147 15.52 13.49 -20.24
N ALA A 148 15.61 12.71 -19.16
CA ALA A 148 16.48 11.53 -19.03
C ALA A 148 15.72 10.31 -18.46
N PRO A 149 14.73 9.74 -19.18
CA PRO A 149 13.83 8.71 -18.65
C PRO A 149 14.49 7.36 -18.34
N SER A 150 15.71 7.12 -18.84
CA SER A 150 16.48 5.91 -18.55
C SER A 150 17.30 5.99 -17.27
N GLU A 151 17.43 7.17 -16.66
CA GLU A 151 18.13 7.31 -15.39
C GLU A 151 17.25 6.85 -14.22
N ALA A 152 17.90 6.39 -13.14
CA ALA A 152 17.20 6.14 -11.89
C ALA A 152 16.45 7.41 -11.45
N MET A 153 15.21 7.24 -10.97
CA MET A 153 14.35 8.36 -10.59
C MET A 153 14.90 9.13 -9.38
N TRP A 154 15.50 8.41 -8.44
CA TRP A 154 15.99 8.94 -7.16
C TRP A 154 17.43 8.49 -6.91
N ASP A 155 18.17 9.33 -6.19
CA ASP A 155 19.56 9.07 -5.82
C ASP A 155 19.64 8.55 -4.37
N GLY A 156 20.60 7.65 -4.12
CA GLY A 156 20.92 7.19 -2.76
C GLY A 156 19.77 6.46 -2.06
N GLU A 157 19.44 6.91 -0.85
CA GLU A 157 18.41 6.34 0.02
C GLU A 157 17.03 6.99 -0.18
N ILE A 158 16.95 8.05 -1.01
CA ILE A 158 15.68 8.69 -1.34
C ILE A 158 14.88 7.75 -2.24
N GLY A 159 13.64 7.46 -1.86
CA GLY A 159 12.72 6.58 -2.58
C GLY A 159 11.47 7.27 -3.10
N SER A 160 11.21 8.53 -2.73
CA SER A 160 9.99 9.24 -3.10
C SER A 160 10.16 10.76 -3.23
N ALA A 161 9.15 11.42 -3.80
CA ALA A 161 9.13 12.87 -3.94
C ALA A 161 8.99 13.59 -2.59
N ILE A 162 8.28 13.01 -1.62
CA ILE A 162 8.18 13.56 -0.25
C ILE A 162 9.55 13.54 0.41
N GLN A 163 10.26 12.41 0.32
CA GLN A 163 11.61 12.25 0.85
C GLN A 163 12.60 13.19 0.17
N PHE A 164 12.51 13.35 -1.15
CA PHE A 164 13.31 14.33 -1.91
C PHE A 164 13.08 15.76 -1.38
N VAL A 165 11.82 16.16 -1.21
CA VAL A 165 11.45 17.49 -0.71
C VAL A 165 11.96 17.74 0.72
N CYS A 166 12.10 16.69 1.52
CA CYS A 166 12.60 16.79 2.89
C CYS A 166 14.11 16.54 3.00
N ASN A 167 14.77 16.09 1.92
CA ASN A 167 16.16 15.65 1.91
C ASN A 167 16.47 14.63 3.03
N THR A 168 15.57 13.67 3.23
CA THR A 168 15.72 12.58 4.20
C THR A 168 14.88 11.38 3.77
N ALA A 169 15.36 10.17 4.02
CA ALA A 169 14.60 8.95 3.83
C ALA A 169 13.65 8.66 5.02
N ASP A 170 13.88 9.27 6.18
CA ASP A 170 13.08 9.05 7.39
C ASP A 170 11.71 9.75 7.25
N VAL A 171 10.64 8.95 7.31
CA VAL A 171 9.26 9.40 7.13
C VAL A 171 8.77 10.24 8.32
N ASP A 172 9.22 9.95 9.54
CA ASP A 172 8.88 10.73 10.73
C ASP A 172 9.57 12.11 10.67
N ASP A 173 10.80 12.18 10.15
CA ASP A 173 11.45 13.46 9.84
C ASP A 173 10.74 14.23 8.73
N CYS A 174 10.28 13.55 7.67
CA CYS A 174 9.48 14.20 6.62
C CYS A 174 8.21 14.83 7.21
N ALA A 175 7.50 14.08 8.06
CA ALA A 175 6.30 14.56 8.75
C ALA A 175 6.58 15.81 9.59
N ARG A 176 7.67 15.79 10.36
CA ARG A 176 8.13 16.92 11.16
C ARG A 176 8.54 18.12 10.33
N MET A 177 9.33 17.92 9.28
CA MET A 177 9.84 18.99 8.42
C MET A 177 8.75 19.66 7.59
N LEU A 178 7.69 18.91 7.24
CA LEU A 178 6.56 19.44 6.50
C LEU A 178 5.43 19.93 7.42
N GLY A 179 5.43 19.61 8.71
CA GLY A 179 4.27 19.89 9.57
C GLY A 179 3.01 19.12 9.13
N ILE A 180 3.21 17.97 8.47
CA ILE A 180 2.14 17.12 7.92
C ILE A 180 2.19 15.76 8.62
N PRO A 181 1.07 15.25 9.15
CA PRO A 181 1.04 13.95 9.82
C PRO A 181 1.55 12.79 8.94
N ALA A 182 2.32 11.87 9.53
CA ALA A 182 2.92 10.73 8.82
C ALA A 182 1.88 9.82 8.14
N ASN A 183 0.70 9.66 8.75
CA ASN A 183 -0.41 8.90 8.16
C ASN A 183 -0.94 9.55 6.87
N VAL A 184 -0.98 10.88 6.79
CA VAL A 184 -1.34 11.62 5.57
C VAL A 184 -0.28 11.39 4.49
N LEU A 185 1.01 11.50 4.83
CA LEU A 185 2.10 11.24 3.89
C LEU A 185 2.03 9.81 3.34
N ALA A 186 1.77 8.81 4.19
CA ALA A 186 1.64 7.41 3.77
C ALA A 186 0.48 7.18 2.79
N VAL A 187 -0.67 7.84 2.99
CA VAL A 187 -1.81 7.77 2.08
C VAL A 187 -1.47 8.40 0.71
N VAL A 188 -0.82 9.56 0.70
CA VAL A 188 -0.40 10.24 -0.53
C VAL A 188 0.61 9.39 -1.30
N GLU A 189 1.61 8.82 -0.62
CA GLU A 189 2.60 7.94 -1.24
C GLU A 189 1.94 6.70 -1.84
N SER A 190 0.98 6.10 -1.12
CA SER A 190 0.21 4.96 -1.62
C SER A 190 -0.55 5.32 -2.91
N LEU A 191 -1.13 6.53 -2.97
CA LEU A 191 -1.86 7.00 -4.15
C LEU A 191 -0.96 7.29 -5.36
N SER A 192 0.31 7.65 -5.11
CA SER A 192 1.28 7.85 -6.18
C SER A 192 1.52 6.56 -7.00
N SER A 193 1.36 5.39 -6.39
CA SER A 193 1.56 4.09 -7.04
C SER A 193 0.60 3.82 -8.21
N TYR A 194 -0.58 4.45 -8.21
CA TYR A 194 -1.56 4.32 -9.29
C TYR A 194 -1.19 5.11 -10.56
N ARG A 195 -0.10 5.88 -10.55
CA ARG A 195 0.32 6.73 -11.66
C ARG A 195 1.20 6.03 -12.71
N SER A 196 1.35 4.70 -12.60
CA SER A 196 2.07 3.80 -13.52
C SER A 196 3.60 3.95 -13.56
N THR A 197 4.14 5.17 -13.47
CA THR A 197 5.59 5.42 -13.47
C THR A 197 5.98 6.21 -12.23
N HIS A 198 7.24 6.06 -11.79
CA HIS A 198 7.77 6.86 -10.68
C HIS A 198 7.73 8.37 -10.97
N LEU A 199 7.96 8.77 -12.21
CA LEU A 199 7.86 10.16 -12.64
C LEU A 199 6.44 10.71 -12.46
N ASN A 200 5.43 10.02 -12.97
CA ASN A 200 4.03 10.45 -12.84
C ASN A 200 3.57 10.41 -11.36
N GLY A 201 4.07 9.45 -10.57
CA GLY A 201 3.82 9.39 -9.14
C GLY A 201 4.38 10.62 -8.41
N ALA A 202 5.60 11.03 -8.77
CA ALA A 202 6.22 12.23 -8.22
C ALA A 202 5.53 13.52 -8.69
N GLU A 203 5.03 13.59 -9.92
CA GLU A 203 4.20 14.70 -10.41
C GLU A 203 2.89 14.82 -9.62
N PHE A 204 2.25 13.69 -9.31
CA PHE A 204 1.06 13.67 -8.44
C PHE A 204 1.39 14.23 -7.04
N ILE A 205 2.50 13.82 -6.44
CA ILE A 205 2.93 14.35 -5.14
C ILE A 205 3.22 15.85 -5.24
N ALA A 206 3.89 16.32 -6.30
CA ALA A 206 4.12 17.75 -6.52
C ALA A 206 2.81 18.54 -6.62
N HIS A 207 1.80 17.99 -7.32
CA HIS A 207 0.47 18.60 -7.41
C HIS A 207 -0.23 18.64 -6.05
N TRP A 208 -0.15 17.54 -5.28
CA TRP A 208 -0.74 17.50 -3.95
C TRP A 208 -0.06 18.49 -2.99
N LEU A 209 1.29 18.53 -2.94
CA LEU A 209 2.05 19.49 -2.14
C LEU A 209 1.69 20.94 -2.51
N ASP A 210 1.49 21.24 -3.80
CA ASP A 210 1.02 22.54 -4.27
C ASP A 210 -0.39 22.88 -3.72
N ALA A 211 -1.27 21.88 -3.63
CA ALA A 211 -2.62 22.02 -3.10
C ALA A 211 -2.69 22.16 -1.56
N VAL A 212 -1.65 21.77 -0.81
CA VAL A 212 -1.60 21.90 0.66
C VAL A 212 -1.58 23.37 1.07
N PRO A 213 -2.60 23.90 1.77
CA PRO A 213 -2.55 25.29 2.22
C PRO A 213 -1.44 25.48 3.26
N VAL A 214 -0.72 26.59 3.17
CA VAL A 214 0.36 26.92 4.12
C VAL A 214 -0.25 27.13 5.50
N GLY A 215 0.30 26.47 6.51
CA GLY A 215 -0.17 26.51 7.88
C GLY A 215 -1.39 25.62 8.20
N ALA A 216 -1.90 24.87 7.22
CA ALA A 216 -3.06 24.01 7.40
C ALA A 216 -2.84 22.89 8.43
N ASN A 217 -3.91 22.52 9.13
CA ASN A 217 -3.98 21.31 9.94
C ASN A 217 -4.58 20.15 9.13
N LEU A 218 -3.73 19.20 8.73
CA LEU A 218 -4.12 18.06 7.91
C LEU A 218 -4.47 16.80 8.72
N ALA A 219 -4.55 16.88 10.05
CA ALA A 219 -4.76 15.72 10.93
C ALA A 219 -6.03 14.92 10.62
N ARG A 220 -7.07 15.58 10.10
CA ARG A 220 -8.34 14.93 9.73
C ARG A 220 -8.43 14.51 8.26
N LEU A 221 -7.41 14.78 7.44
CA LEU A 221 -7.51 14.58 5.98
C LEU A 221 -7.75 13.11 5.59
N THR A 222 -7.09 12.16 6.26
CA THR A 222 -7.28 10.71 6.00
C THR A 222 -8.69 10.25 6.38
N GLN A 223 -9.23 10.76 7.49
CA GLN A 223 -10.61 10.52 7.90
C GLN A 223 -11.61 11.13 6.92
N MET A 224 -11.38 12.38 6.49
CA MET A 224 -12.22 13.03 5.49
C MET A 224 -12.22 12.26 4.17
N LEU A 225 -11.08 11.71 3.75
CA LEU A 225 -10.99 10.85 2.57
C LEU A 225 -11.81 9.57 2.76
N LEU A 226 -11.66 8.88 3.89
CA LEU A 226 -12.42 7.66 4.15
C LEU A 226 -13.94 7.91 4.06
N THR A 227 -14.43 8.97 4.71
CA THR A 227 -15.86 9.32 4.69
C THR A 227 -16.34 9.68 3.28
N ASP A 228 -15.52 10.38 2.49
CA ASP A 228 -15.82 10.66 1.07
C ASP A 228 -15.93 9.37 0.25
N LEU A 229 -15.02 8.40 0.47
CA LEU A 229 -15.02 7.12 -0.25
C LEU A 229 -16.17 6.21 0.18
N LEU A 230 -16.49 6.14 1.47
CA LEU A 230 -17.65 5.41 1.98
C LEU A 230 -18.95 5.98 1.39
N SER A 231 -19.03 7.29 1.24
CA SER A 231 -20.20 7.97 0.64
C SER A 231 -20.14 8.03 -0.89
N GLY A 232 -19.07 7.48 -1.49
CA GLY A 232 -18.76 7.59 -2.90
C GLY A 232 -19.56 6.65 -3.80
N GLY A 233 -19.53 6.95 -5.10
CA GLY A 233 -20.15 6.11 -6.13
C GLY A 233 -19.49 4.74 -6.22
N GLU A 234 -18.16 4.67 -6.08
CA GLU A 234 -17.37 3.44 -6.18
C GLU A 234 -17.79 2.40 -5.13
N MET A 235 -17.99 2.83 -3.88
CA MET A 235 -18.46 1.94 -2.81
C MET A 235 -19.94 1.57 -2.98
N THR A 236 -20.77 2.52 -3.44
CA THR A 236 -22.18 2.28 -3.74
C THR A 236 -22.36 1.26 -4.86
N GLU A 237 -21.60 1.38 -5.93
CA GLU A 237 -21.59 0.46 -7.08
C GLU A 237 -21.12 -0.94 -6.66
N LEU A 238 -20.10 -1.03 -5.80
CA LEU A 238 -19.61 -2.30 -5.29
C LEU A 238 -20.65 -3.02 -4.43
N ILE A 239 -21.36 -2.30 -3.56
CA ILE A 239 -22.46 -2.86 -2.74
C ILE A 239 -23.64 -3.25 -3.62
N GLY A 240 -23.94 -2.45 -4.65
CA GLY A 240 -25.12 -2.64 -5.48
C GLY A 240 -26.42 -2.40 -4.72
N GLY A 241 -27.42 -3.24 -4.94
CA GLY A 241 -28.77 -3.08 -4.38
C GLY A 241 -28.98 -3.62 -2.97
N ASP A 242 -27.94 -4.02 -2.24
CA ASP A 242 -28.08 -4.57 -0.89
C ASP A 242 -28.37 -3.45 0.13
N ALA A 243 -29.64 -3.31 0.51
CA ALA A 243 -30.10 -2.31 1.48
C ALA A 243 -29.44 -2.45 2.87
N THR A 244 -29.06 -3.66 3.28
CA THR A 244 -28.41 -3.91 4.57
C THR A 244 -26.99 -3.35 4.55
N LEU A 245 -26.20 -3.68 3.52
CA LEU A 245 -24.84 -3.18 3.38
C LEU A 245 -24.80 -1.66 3.13
N LEU A 246 -25.76 -1.11 2.37
CA LEU A 246 -25.90 0.34 2.20
C LEU A 246 -26.15 1.03 3.55
N SER A 247 -27.07 0.49 4.36
CA SER A 247 -27.34 1.02 5.71
C SER A 247 -26.12 0.93 6.63
N ILE A 248 -25.38 -0.18 6.59
CA ILE A 248 -24.15 -0.35 7.38
C ILE A 248 -23.08 0.66 6.95
N ARG A 249 -22.87 0.83 5.64
CA ARG A 249 -21.94 1.82 5.08
C ARG A 249 -22.27 3.23 5.53
N ASP A 250 -23.54 3.62 5.50
CA ASP A 250 -23.97 4.96 5.93
C ASP A 250 -23.73 5.18 7.43
N ARG A 251 -23.98 4.15 8.25
CA ARG A 251 -23.64 4.19 9.68
C ARG A 251 -22.14 4.32 9.90
N LEU A 252 -21.30 3.62 9.14
CA LEU A 252 -19.84 3.73 9.20
C LEU A 252 -19.37 5.13 8.79
N ALA A 253 -19.90 5.67 7.69
CA ALA A 253 -19.59 7.04 7.26
C ALA A 253 -19.94 8.05 8.36
N ALA A 254 -21.09 7.88 9.02
CA ALA A 254 -21.51 8.72 10.13
C ALA A 254 -20.65 8.54 11.39
N GLN A 255 -20.08 7.35 11.66
CA GLN A 255 -19.15 7.16 12.78
C GLN A 255 -17.78 7.78 12.50
N HIS A 256 -17.35 7.77 11.24
CA HIS A 256 -16.09 8.35 10.79
C HIS A 256 -16.21 9.81 10.36
N ASP A 257 -17.37 10.45 10.54
CA ASP A 257 -17.54 11.85 10.14
C ASP A 257 -16.53 12.76 10.89
N PRO A 258 -15.64 13.47 10.16
CA PRO A 258 -14.65 14.35 10.75
C PRO A 258 -15.26 15.55 11.48
N ALA A 259 -16.55 15.85 11.30
CA ALA A 259 -17.26 16.89 12.04
C ALA A 259 -17.66 16.47 13.46
N ARG A 260 -17.58 15.18 13.79
CA ARG A 260 -17.92 14.70 15.14
C ARG A 260 -16.93 15.22 16.17
N ALA A 261 -17.48 15.67 17.30
CA ALA A 261 -16.70 16.10 18.45
C ALA A 261 -16.03 14.91 19.16
N GLU A 262 -16.75 13.79 19.24
CA GLU A 262 -16.28 12.53 19.80
C GLU A 262 -16.00 11.55 18.66
N GLY A 263 -14.94 10.75 18.78
CA GLY A 263 -14.60 9.71 17.81
C GLY A 263 -15.71 8.66 17.62
N PRO A 264 -15.48 7.65 16.78
CA PRO A 264 -16.47 6.59 16.59
C PRO A 264 -16.78 5.91 17.93
N LEU A 265 -18.05 5.64 18.19
CA LEU A 265 -18.48 5.01 19.45
C LEU A 265 -18.19 3.51 19.40
N ASP A 266 -17.45 2.99 20.37
CA ASP A 266 -17.11 1.56 20.45
C ASP A 266 -18.35 0.65 20.42
N SER A 267 -19.42 1.06 21.10
CA SER A 267 -20.69 0.32 21.11
C SER A 267 -21.34 0.25 19.72
N GLU A 268 -21.26 1.33 18.95
CA GLU A 268 -21.83 1.38 17.61
C GLU A 268 -20.97 0.61 16.61
N LEU A 269 -19.64 0.73 16.70
CA LEU A 269 -18.72 -0.09 15.91
C LEU A 269 -18.90 -1.59 16.19
N ALA A 270 -19.10 -1.98 17.46
CA ALA A 270 -19.40 -3.36 17.82
C ALA A 270 -20.73 -3.83 17.22
N ALA A 271 -21.78 -2.99 17.25
CA ALA A 271 -23.06 -3.30 16.62
C ALA A 271 -22.94 -3.45 15.09
N ILE A 272 -22.13 -2.60 14.44
CA ILE A 272 -21.82 -2.69 13.01
C ILE A 272 -21.08 -4.00 12.69
N LYS A 273 -20.05 -4.36 13.46
CA LYS A 273 -19.33 -5.64 13.29
C LYS A 273 -20.27 -6.84 13.37
N GLN A 274 -21.19 -6.85 14.33
CA GLN A 274 -22.19 -7.92 14.46
C GLN A 274 -23.14 -7.98 13.25
N ALA A 275 -23.55 -6.83 12.72
CA ALA A 275 -24.38 -6.78 11.51
C ALA A 275 -23.63 -7.29 10.27
N LEU A 276 -22.36 -6.92 10.12
CA LEU A 276 -21.50 -7.41 9.05
C LEU A 276 -21.26 -8.91 9.12
N ALA A 277 -21.04 -9.46 10.32
CA ALA A 277 -20.89 -10.92 10.50
C ALA A 277 -22.14 -11.70 10.08
N LYS A 278 -23.34 -11.14 10.30
CA LYS A 278 -24.60 -11.74 9.83
C LYS A 278 -24.74 -11.64 8.31
N ALA A 279 -24.33 -10.52 7.72
CA ALA A 279 -24.36 -10.32 6.27
C ALA A 279 -23.37 -11.25 5.54
N ASP A 280 -22.21 -11.54 6.13
CA ASP A 280 -21.18 -12.44 5.58
C ASP A 280 -21.60 -13.92 5.64
N ALA A 281 -22.39 -14.30 6.65
CA ALA A 281 -22.90 -15.66 6.81
C ALA A 281 -23.97 -16.05 5.77
N THR A 282 -24.49 -15.09 5.00
CA THR A 282 -25.51 -15.32 3.99
C THR A 282 -24.85 -15.60 2.63
N PRO A 283 -25.19 -16.69 1.91
CA PRO A 283 -24.61 -16.95 0.59
C PRO A 283 -24.87 -15.77 -0.36
N ALA A 284 -23.80 -15.18 -0.87
CA ALA A 284 -23.86 -14.01 -1.74
C ALA A 284 -22.76 -14.03 -2.82
N GLY A 285 -22.87 -13.14 -3.81
CA GLY A 285 -21.91 -13.02 -4.90
C GLY A 285 -20.58 -12.39 -4.48
N ALA A 286 -19.57 -12.44 -5.36
CA ALA A 286 -18.23 -11.90 -5.10
C ALA A 286 -18.23 -10.41 -4.70
N ALA A 287 -19.12 -9.60 -5.29
CA ALA A 287 -19.27 -8.18 -4.96
C ALA A 287 -19.69 -7.95 -3.52
N HIS A 288 -20.70 -8.70 -3.05
CA HIS A 288 -21.16 -8.65 -1.66
C HIS A 288 -20.06 -9.03 -0.68
N ALA A 289 -19.33 -10.11 -0.95
CA ALA A 289 -18.24 -10.56 -0.11
C ALA A 289 -17.10 -9.51 -0.03
N LEU A 290 -16.75 -8.90 -1.16
CA LEU A 290 -15.74 -7.82 -1.20
C LEU A 290 -16.21 -6.58 -0.43
N ALA A 291 -17.45 -6.13 -0.68
CA ALA A 291 -18.04 -5.00 0.04
C ALA A 291 -18.04 -5.24 1.56
N THR A 292 -18.48 -6.43 1.99
CA THR A 292 -18.55 -6.81 3.40
C THR A 292 -17.16 -6.75 4.05
N ARG A 293 -16.13 -7.30 3.39
CA ARG A 293 -14.74 -7.24 3.89
C ARG A 293 -14.22 -5.80 4.03
N LEU A 294 -14.51 -4.94 3.06
CA LEU A 294 -14.08 -3.54 3.12
C LEU A 294 -14.79 -2.77 4.25
N LEU A 295 -16.07 -3.04 4.48
CA LEU A 295 -16.81 -2.44 5.59
C LEU A 295 -16.31 -2.96 6.95
N VAL A 296 -15.96 -4.25 7.05
CA VAL A 296 -15.35 -4.82 8.26
C VAL A 296 -14.01 -4.14 8.58
N LEU A 297 -13.17 -3.93 7.55
CA LEU A 297 -11.86 -3.30 7.70
C LEU A 297 -11.94 -1.92 8.38
N VAL A 298 -13.00 -1.15 8.09
CA VAL A 298 -13.18 0.20 8.63
C VAL A 298 -14.15 0.25 9.80
N ALA A 299 -14.66 -0.89 10.28
CA ALA A 299 -15.52 -0.96 11.46
C ALA A 299 -14.72 -0.85 12.77
N GLN A 300 -13.74 0.04 12.84
CA GLN A 300 -12.83 0.21 13.98
C GLN A 300 -12.31 1.65 14.04
N PRO A 301 -11.77 2.13 15.17
CA PRO A 301 -11.13 3.44 15.25
C PRO A 301 -9.95 3.57 14.27
N LEU A 302 -9.79 4.75 13.65
CA LEU A 302 -8.77 5.02 12.63
C LEU A 302 -7.42 5.46 13.23
N GLY A 303 -6.96 4.77 14.28
CA GLY A 303 -5.66 5.06 14.91
C GLY A 303 -4.47 4.77 13.99
N ASP A 304 -4.64 3.88 13.03
CA ASP A 304 -3.62 3.44 12.07
C ASP A 304 -3.92 3.94 10.64
N ALA A 305 -2.90 4.51 10.00
CA ALA A 305 -2.91 4.88 8.59
C ALA A 305 -3.19 3.69 7.67
N ALA A 306 -2.77 2.49 8.08
CA ALA A 306 -2.89 1.27 7.28
C ALA A 306 -4.36 0.95 6.94
N ILE A 307 -5.29 1.23 7.85
CA ILE A 307 -6.72 0.96 7.64
C ILE A 307 -7.26 1.74 6.43
N VAL A 308 -6.92 3.02 6.34
CA VAL A 308 -7.38 3.89 5.24
C VAL A 308 -6.72 3.46 3.93
N THR A 309 -5.41 3.18 3.96
CA THR A 309 -4.71 2.70 2.75
C THR A 309 -5.25 1.35 2.28
N ASP A 310 -5.52 0.42 3.18
CA ASP A 310 -6.04 -0.92 2.86
C ASP A 310 -7.46 -0.83 2.30
N PHE A 311 -8.30 0.07 2.85
CA PHE A 311 -9.63 0.32 2.32
C PHE A 311 -9.55 0.90 0.90
N MET A 312 -8.65 1.86 0.67
CA MET A 312 -8.41 2.43 -0.65
C MET A 312 -7.91 1.39 -1.64
N PHE A 313 -6.94 0.56 -1.25
CA PHE A 313 -6.41 -0.53 -2.09
C PHE A 313 -7.48 -1.54 -2.43
N GLY A 314 -8.27 -1.95 -1.44
CA GLY A 314 -9.36 -2.90 -1.64
C GLY A 314 -10.47 -2.33 -2.53
N LEU A 315 -10.83 -1.06 -2.35
CA LEU A 315 -11.83 -0.39 -3.20
C LEU A 315 -11.32 -0.24 -4.64
N ALA A 316 -10.08 0.20 -4.83
CA ALA A 316 -9.48 0.32 -6.17
C ALA A 316 -9.31 -1.05 -6.85
N GLY A 317 -9.00 -2.10 -6.08
CA GLY A 317 -8.85 -3.47 -6.56
C GLY A 317 -10.15 -4.24 -6.74
N ALA A 318 -11.28 -3.73 -6.25
CA ALA A 318 -12.55 -4.46 -6.23
C ALA A 318 -12.98 -4.91 -7.63
N HIS A 319 -12.89 -4.01 -8.62
CA HIS A 319 -13.26 -4.37 -10.00
C HIS A 319 -12.36 -5.46 -10.60
N TRP A 320 -11.06 -5.43 -10.29
CA TRP A 320 -10.13 -6.48 -10.71
C TRP A 320 -10.55 -7.83 -10.12
N GLU A 321 -10.82 -7.88 -8.82
CA GLU A 321 -11.28 -9.11 -8.15
C GLU A 321 -12.60 -9.64 -8.71
N LEU A 322 -13.53 -8.74 -9.08
CA LEU A 322 -14.77 -9.10 -9.76
C LEU A 322 -14.52 -9.67 -11.16
N LEU A 323 -13.62 -9.07 -11.93
CA LEU A 323 -13.21 -9.61 -13.24
C LEU A 323 -12.56 -10.99 -13.10
N ARG A 324 -11.71 -11.19 -12.07
CA ARG A 324 -11.12 -12.50 -11.74
C ARG A 324 -12.19 -13.55 -11.55
N ALA A 325 -13.19 -13.24 -10.72
CA ALA A 325 -14.28 -14.14 -10.42
C ALA A 325 -15.14 -14.41 -11.66
N ALA A 326 -15.43 -13.38 -12.45
CA ALA A 326 -16.27 -13.49 -13.65
C ALA A 326 -15.64 -14.35 -14.75
N CYS A 327 -14.32 -14.33 -14.91
CA CYS A 327 -13.62 -15.20 -15.86
C CYS A 327 -13.07 -16.49 -15.22
N ASN A 328 -13.37 -16.76 -13.95
CA ASN A 328 -12.86 -17.90 -13.20
C ASN A 328 -11.34 -18.08 -13.35
N TRP A 329 -10.58 -16.98 -13.22
CA TRP A 329 -9.12 -17.03 -13.29
C TRP A 329 -8.54 -17.58 -11.99
N THR A 330 -7.72 -18.62 -12.11
CA THR A 330 -7.17 -19.41 -10.99
C THR A 330 -5.64 -19.41 -10.99
N ARG A 331 -5.04 -19.99 -9.94
CA ARG A 331 -3.59 -20.21 -9.90
C ARG A 331 -3.09 -21.16 -10.99
N ASP A 332 -3.95 -22.06 -11.47
CA ASP A 332 -3.61 -22.96 -12.56
C ASP A 332 -3.49 -22.20 -13.87
N ASP A 333 -4.32 -21.17 -14.06
CA ASP A 333 -4.23 -20.27 -15.20
C ASP A 333 -2.95 -19.43 -15.15
N ASP A 334 -2.54 -18.93 -13.97
CA ASP A 334 -1.25 -18.25 -13.80
C ASP A 334 -0.08 -19.17 -14.19
N ARG A 335 -0.06 -20.41 -13.66
CA ARG A 335 0.98 -21.40 -13.98
C ARG A 335 0.99 -21.74 -15.47
N ARG A 336 -0.19 -21.96 -16.07
CA ARG A 336 -0.33 -22.27 -17.49
C ARG A 336 0.13 -21.11 -18.36
N PHE A 337 -0.21 -19.88 -18.00
CA PHE A 337 0.23 -18.68 -18.70
C PHE A 337 1.76 -18.56 -18.67
N MET A 338 2.39 -18.70 -17.50
CA MET A 338 3.85 -18.62 -17.37
C MET A 338 4.55 -19.73 -18.17
N GLN A 339 4.03 -20.96 -18.11
CA GLN A 339 4.55 -22.07 -18.90
C GLN A 339 4.48 -21.76 -20.41
N LEU A 340 3.33 -21.30 -20.92
CA LEU A 340 3.18 -20.98 -22.34
C LEU A 340 4.03 -19.77 -22.75
N ALA A 341 4.21 -18.78 -21.87
CA ALA A 341 5.10 -17.65 -22.12
C ALA A 341 6.55 -18.11 -22.33
N GLU A 342 7.04 -19.01 -21.47
CA GLU A 342 8.38 -19.59 -21.58
C GLU A 342 8.51 -20.46 -22.84
N GLU A 343 7.59 -21.40 -23.06
CA GLU A 343 7.62 -22.31 -24.22
C GLU A 343 7.55 -21.56 -25.55
N THR A 344 6.74 -20.51 -25.65
CA THR A 344 6.60 -19.71 -26.88
C THR A 344 7.81 -18.82 -27.11
N SER A 345 8.42 -18.31 -26.03
CA SER A 345 9.68 -17.56 -26.10
C SER A 345 10.83 -18.45 -26.57
N ASN A 346 10.99 -19.65 -25.97
CA ASN A 346 12.05 -20.60 -26.33
C ASN A 346 11.93 -21.03 -27.80
N ARG A 347 10.71 -21.38 -28.25
CA ARG A 347 10.44 -21.73 -29.66
C ARG A 347 10.76 -20.59 -30.63
N ALA A 348 10.61 -19.34 -30.21
CA ALA A 348 10.96 -18.19 -31.05
C ALA A 348 12.48 -18.05 -31.18
N VAL A 349 13.21 -18.17 -30.06
CA VAL A 349 14.67 -18.15 -30.05
C VAL A 349 15.24 -19.28 -30.92
N GLU A 350 14.68 -20.49 -30.85
CA GLU A 350 15.07 -21.62 -31.71
C GLU A 350 14.89 -21.33 -33.21
N ARG A 351 13.93 -20.47 -33.58
CA ARG A 351 13.71 -20.03 -34.97
C ARG A 351 14.56 -18.82 -35.37
N GLY A 352 15.44 -18.34 -34.49
CA GLY A 352 16.23 -17.13 -34.70
C GLY A 352 15.42 -15.83 -34.59
N GLU A 353 14.22 -15.89 -34.01
CA GLU A 353 13.41 -14.71 -33.70
C GLU A 353 13.80 -14.15 -32.32
N GLU A 354 13.49 -12.88 -32.07
CA GLU A 354 13.63 -12.30 -30.72
C GLU A 354 12.69 -12.97 -29.71
N ALA A 355 13.18 -13.08 -28.48
CA ALA A 355 12.40 -13.48 -27.32
C ALA A 355 11.17 -12.60 -27.17
N SER A 356 10.00 -13.20 -26.92
CA SER A 356 8.75 -12.45 -26.79
C SER A 356 8.69 -11.74 -25.45
N GLN A 357 8.34 -10.46 -25.49
CA GLN A 357 7.99 -9.65 -24.32
C GLN A 357 6.69 -8.90 -24.57
N GLY A 358 5.94 -8.64 -23.49
CA GLY A 358 4.70 -7.85 -23.54
C GLY A 358 3.67 -8.42 -24.50
N ASP A 359 3.12 -7.57 -25.36
CA ASP A 359 2.04 -7.93 -26.29
C ASP A 359 2.42 -9.06 -27.25
N LYS A 360 3.69 -9.13 -27.67
CA LYS A 360 4.19 -10.24 -28.52
C LYS A 360 4.05 -11.59 -27.81
N THR A 361 4.25 -11.63 -26.49
CA THR A 361 4.02 -12.84 -25.69
C THR A 361 2.55 -13.22 -25.70
N LEU A 362 1.66 -12.26 -25.51
CA LEU A 362 0.21 -12.50 -25.52
C LEU A 362 -0.29 -12.99 -26.88
N GLU A 363 0.23 -12.44 -27.97
CA GLU A 363 -0.10 -12.88 -29.34
C GLU A 363 0.34 -14.33 -29.57
N ARG A 364 1.59 -14.67 -29.21
CA ARG A 364 2.14 -16.03 -29.40
C ARG A 364 1.41 -17.07 -28.55
N ILE A 365 1.10 -16.75 -27.29
CA ILE A 365 0.27 -17.64 -26.45
C ILE A 365 -1.13 -17.77 -27.05
N GLY A 366 -1.71 -16.70 -27.59
CA GLY A 366 -3.06 -16.71 -28.17
C GLY A 366 -3.20 -17.62 -29.40
N LEU A 367 -2.10 -17.89 -30.11
CA LEU A 367 -2.06 -18.90 -31.18
C LEU A 367 -2.16 -20.34 -30.66
N VAL A 368 -1.81 -20.57 -29.39
CA VAL A 368 -1.84 -21.88 -28.72
C VAL A 368 -3.13 -22.03 -27.90
N ASP A 369 -3.50 -21.00 -27.15
CA ASP A 369 -4.61 -21.00 -26.21
C ASP A 369 -5.30 -19.62 -26.19
N ALA A 370 -6.23 -19.44 -27.13
CA ALA A 370 -6.93 -18.17 -27.31
C ALA A 370 -7.89 -17.86 -26.14
N GLU A 371 -8.44 -18.89 -25.49
CA GLU A 371 -9.36 -18.75 -24.37
C GLU A 371 -8.63 -18.27 -23.12
N LEU A 372 -7.45 -18.83 -22.82
CA LEU A 372 -6.59 -18.35 -21.74
C LEU A 372 -6.22 -16.87 -21.93
N ILE A 373 -5.86 -16.45 -23.16
CA ILE A 373 -5.55 -15.04 -23.43
C ILE A 373 -6.77 -14.13 -23.33
N ALA A 374 -7.95 -14.58 -23.75
CA ALA A 374 -9.18 -13.82 -23.55
C ALA A 374 -9.46 -13.58 -22.06
N ARG A 375 -9.33 -14.63 -21.23
CA ARG A 375 -9.49 -14.51 -19.77
C ARG A 375 -8.38 -13.67 -19.13
N PHE A 376 -7.14 -13.79 -19.59
CA PHE A 376 -6.00 -12.98 -19.13
C PHE A 376 -6.23 -11.49 -19.40
N ARG A 377 -6.64 -11.13 -20.63
CA ARG A 377 -6.95 -9.74 -21.00
C ARG A 377 -8.09 -9.17 -20.16
N SER A 378 -9.12 -9.98 -19.89
CA SER A 378 -10.19 -9.58 -18.98
C SER A 378 -9.67 -9.36 -17.55
N HIS A 379 -8.96 -10.33 -16.99
CA HIS A 379 -8.49 -10.26 -15.60
C HIS A 379 -7.37 -9.22 -15.40
N TYR A 380 -6.23 -9.40 -16.04
CA TYR A 380 -5.04 -8.56 -15.85
C TYR A 380 -5.13 -7.25 -16.64
N GLY A 381 -5.58 -7.29 -17.89
CA GLY A 381 -5.66 -6.10 -18.75
C GLY A 381 -6.70 -5.10 -18.22
N ASN A 382 -7.98 -5.48 -18.25
CA ASN A 382 -9.06 -4.62 -17.79
C ASN A 382 -8.97 -4.36 -16.27
N GLY A 383 -8.55 -5.35 -15.48
CA GLY A 383 -8.33 -5.18 -14.05
C GLY A 383 -7.28 -4.13 -13.72
N THR A 384 -6.12 -4.14 -14.39
CA THR A 384 -5.08 -3.12 -14.21
C THR A 384 -5.58 -1.73 -14.59
N GLN A 385 -6.35 -1.63 -15.69
CA GLN A 385 -6.91 -0.35 -16.12
C GLN A 385 -7.91 0.20 -15.10
N ALA A 386 -8.81 -0.65 -14.58
CA ALA A 386 -9.78 -0.26 -13.57
C ALA A 386 -9.11 0.16 -12.26
N LEU A 387 -8.11 -0.60 -11.80
CA LEU A 387 -7.32 -0.29 -10.61
C LEU A 387 -6.69 1.10 -10.71
N LYS A 388 -6.02 1.39 -11.83
CA LYS A 388 -5.39 2.69 -12.08
C LYS A 388 -6.42 3.83 -12.13
N LYS A 389 -7.56 3.60 -12.79
CA LYS A 389 -8.62 4.60 -12.91
C LYS A 389 -9.21 4.96 -11.54
N VAL A 390 -9.57 3.97 -10.73
CA VAL A 390 -10.14 4.21 -9.40
C VAL A 390 -9.09 4.85 -8.48
N GLY A 391 -7.88 4.31 -8.43
CA GLY A 391 -6.80 4.90 -7.63
C GLY A 391 -6.43 6.34 -8.04
N ALA A 392 -6.51 6.68 -9.33
CA ALA A 392 -6.35 8.04 -9.81
C ALA A 392 -7.47 8.96 -9.29
N SER A 393 -8.73 8.55 -9.43
CA SER A 393 -9.92 9.25 -8.91
C SER A 393 -9.82 9.52 -7.41
N ILE A 394 -9.40 8.53 -6.62
CA ILE A 394 -9.19 8.69 -5.17
C ILE A 394 -8.13 9.78 -4.89
N GLY A 395 -7.06 9.83 -5.68
CA GLY A 395 -6.02 10.84 -5.55
C GLY A 395 -6.54 12.26 -5.84
N ASP A 396 -7.40 12.41 -6.84
CA ASP A 396 -7.99 13.71 -7.19
C ASP A 396 -8.97 14.19 -6.11
N ARG A 397 -9.75 13.27 -5.52
CA ARG A 397 -10.59 13.53 -4.34
C ARG A 397 -9.75 13.99 -3.15
N LEU A 398 -8.63 13.32 -2.85
CA LEU A 398 -7.71 13.71 -1.79
C LEU A 398 -7.17 15.12 -1.99
N ILE A 399 -6.77 15.48 -3.22
CA ILE A 399 -6.32 16.85 -3.54
C ILE A 399 -7.44 17.86 -3.29
N GLY A 400 -8.68 17.56 -3.70
CA GLY A 400 -9.84 18.41 -3.44
C GLY A 400 -10.13 18.59 -1.95
N LEU A 401 -10.03 17.52 -1.17
CA LEU A 401 -10.17 17.52 0.30
C LEU A 401 -9.06 18.34 0.97
N THR A 402 -7.81 18.20 0.50
CA THR A 402 -6.64 18.89 1.03
C THR A 402 -6.82 20.42 0.98
N LYS A 403 -7.38 20.94 -0.12
CA LYS A 403 -7.66 22.38 -0.28
C LYS A 403 -8.68 22.91 0.73
N ARG A 404 -9.49 22.04 1.33
CA ARG A 404 -10.49 22.40 2.35
C ARG A 404 -9.93 22.43 3.77
N CYS A 405 -8.68 22.05 3.97
CA CYS A 405 -8.01 22.06 5.28
C CYS A 405 -7.39 23.43 5.65
N ALA A 406 -7.66 24.47 4.84
CA ALA A 406 -7.14 25.82 5.01
C ALA A 406 -7.66 26.52 6.26
#